data_AF-A0A3D3E6Y4-F1
#
_entry.id   AF-A0A3D3E6Y4-F1
#
_cell.length_a   1.000
_cell.length_b   1.000
_cell.length_c   1.000
_cell.angle_alpha   90.00
_cell.angle_beta   90.00
_cell.angle_gamma   90.00
#
_symmetry.space_group_name_H-M   'P 1'
#
loop_
_entity.id
_entity.type
_entity.pdbx_description
1 polymer ?
#
loop_
_entity_poly.entity_id
_entity_poly.type
_entity_poly.pdbx_seq_one_letter_code
_entity_poly.pdbx_strand_id
1 'polypeptide(L)'
;MPFKQLLTAAIKSEALSVDSSWGQGRTLFGGISASMVLANIRESVNQERPLRSISINFSGQAFADTPFKLQQQTLSNGKSISQINGQLSQNDRIVTQVCACFGDGRESSLNVNSPAIELPTLGENQRLGYMKGLTPEFVQHFEFEYT
;
A
#
# COMPACT_ATOMS: atom_id res chain seq x y z
N MET A 1 6.62 8.12 -11.91
CA MET A 1 5.24 8.67 -11.83
C MET A 1 4.87 9.02 -10.38
N PRO A 2 4.12 10.11 -10.06
CA PRO A 2 3.68 10.43 -8.70
C PRO A 2 2.73 9.37 -8.08
N PHE A 3 2.76 9.23 -6.75
CA PHE A 3 2.00 8.19 -6.02
C PHE A 3 0.50 8.16 -6.34
N LYS A 4 -0.18 9.31 -6.32
CA LYS A 4 -1.62 9.38 -6.61
C LYS A 4 -1.98 8.92 -8.03
N GLN A 5 -1.10 9.20 -8.99
CA GLN A 5 -1.28 8.76 -10.38
C GLN A 5 -1.10 7.25 -10.50
N LEU A 6 -0.14 6.67 -9.76
CA LEU A 6 0.02 5.21 -9.68
C LEU A 6 -1.23 4.50 -9.16
N LEU A 7 -1.80 5.00 -8.06
CA LEU A 7 -3.03 4.41 -7.51
C LEU A 7 -4.20 4.51 -8.50
N THR A 8 -4.31 5.63 -9.22
CA THR A 8 -5.34 5.81 -10.25
C THR A 8 -5.13 4.83 -11.42
N ALA A 9 -3.88 4.64 -11.85
CA ALA A 9 -3.54 3.70 -12.92
C ALA A 9 -3.82 2.24 -12.52
N ALA A 10 -3.56 1.88 -11.27
CA ALA A 10 -3.85 0.55 -10.70
C ALA A 10 -5.35 0.20 -10.72
N ILE A 11 -6.23 1.19 -10.67
CA ILE A 11 -7.68 0.99 -10.74
C ILE A 11 -8.16 0.87 -12.20
N LYS A 12 -7.57 1.65 -13.11
CA LYS A 12 -8.10 1.83 -14.47
C LYS A 12 -7.48 0.91 -15.54
N SER A 13 -6.36 0.27 -15.24
CA SER A 13 -5.57 -0.46 -16.24
C SER A 13 -5.66 -1.97 -16.01
N GLU A 14 -5.84 -2.74 -17.08
CA GLU A 14 -5.79 -4.21 -17.01
C GLU A 14 -4.39 -4.74 -16.73
N ALA A 15 -3.37 -4.02 -17.22
CA ALA A 15 -1.97 -4.27 -16.93
C ALA A 15 -1.25 -2.94 -16.67
N LEU A 16 -0.34 -2.93 -15.71
CA LEU A 16 0.42 -1.75 -15.32
C LEU A 16 1.90 -2.12 -15.13
N SER A 17 2.79 -1.20 -15.48
CA SER A 17 4.21 -1.26 -15.14
C SER A 17 4.56 -0.02 -14.31
N VAL A 18 5.44 -0.19 -13.33
CA VAL A 18 5.92 0.89 -12.47
C VAL A 18 7.42 1.00 -12.62
N ASP A 19 7.88 2.22 -12.83
CA ASP A 19 9.28 2.50 -13.09
C ASP A 19 10.18 2.25 -11.86
N SER A 20 11.47 2.02 -12.10
CA SER A 20 12.44 1.71 -11.03
C SER A 20 12.62 2.80 -9.98
N SER A 21 12.10 4.02 -10.16
CA SER A 21 12.17 5.07 -9.13
C SER A 21 11.41 4.70 -7.86
N TRP A 22 10.45 3.78 -7.94
CA TRP A 22 9.73 3.22 -6.80
C TRP A 22 10.36 1.93 -6.26
N GLY A 23 11.57 1.59 -6.74
CA GLY A 23 12.25 0.35 -6.46
C GLY A 23 13.15 0.36 -5.22
N GLN A 24 13.49 -0.85 -4.79
CA GLN A 24 14.60 -1.19 -3.91
C GLN A 24 15.39 -2.29 -4.63
N GLY A 25 16.43 -1.88 -5.36
CA GLY A 25 17.12 -2.77 -6.30
C GLY A 25 16.24 -3.09 -7.50
N ARG A 26 16.03 -4.39 -7.78
CA ARG A 26 15.24 -4.87 -8.94
C ARG A 26 13.74 -4.93 -8.69
N THR A 27 13.31 -4.83 -7.44
CA THR A 27 11.91 -4.97 -7.03
C THR A 27 11.31 -3.66 -6.60
N LEU A 28 10.02 -3.48 -6.80
CA LEU A 28 9.27 -2.37 -6.21
C LEU A 28 9.36 -2.42 -4.68
N PHE A 29 9.38 -1.24 -4.06
CA PHE A 29 9.17 -1.11 -2.63
C PHE A 29 7.82 -1.76 -2.26
N GLY A 30 7.82 -2.64 -1.24
CA GLY A 30 6.63 -3.42 -0.89
C GLY A 30 5.39 -2.58 -0.55
N GLY A 31 5.58 -1.37 -0.03
CA GLY A 31 4.48 -0.43 0.20
C GLY A 31 3.76 -0.02 -1.10
N ILE A 32 4.48 0.05 -2.22
CA ILE A 32 3.90 0.40 -3.53
C ILE A 32 3.09 -0.75 -4.11
N SER A 33 3.63 -1.99 -4.10
CA SER A 33 2.85 -3.14 -4.56
C SER A 33 1.60 -3.34 -3.69
N ALA A 34 1.73 -3.23 -2.37
CA ALA A 34 0.60 -3.37 -1.44
C ALA A 34 -0.45 -2.27 -1.62
N SER A 35 -0.04 -1.01 -1.75
CA SER A 35 -0.97 0.11 -1.90
C SER A 35 -1.75 0.07 -3.23
N MET A 36 -1.12 -0.36 -4.32
CA MET A 36 -1.81 -0.56 -5.60
C MET A 36 -2.87 -1.67 -5.51
N VAL A 37 -2.54 -2.80 -4.87
CA VAL A 37 -3.52 -3.87 -4.62
C VAL A 37 -4.65 -3.38 -3.72
N LEU A 38 -4.33 -2.65 -2.64
CA LEU A 38 -5.33 -2.10 -1.73
C LEU A 38 -6.24 -1.06 -2.43
N ALA A 39 -5.69 -0.21 -3.30
CA ALA A 39 -6.46 0.74 -4.09
C ALA A 39 -7.42 0.01 -5.04
N ASN A 40 -6.99 -1.08 -5.68
CA ASN A 40 -7.86 -1.90 -6.50
C ASN A 40 -8.97 -2.60 -5.66
N ILE A 41 -8.62 -3.11 -4.47
CA ILE A 41 -9.59 -3.66 -3.51
C ILE A 41 -10.65 -2.62 -3.13
N ARG A 42 -10.22 -1.37 -2.90
CA ARG A 42 -11.07 -0.30 -2.39
C ARG A 42 -12.28 -0.01 -3.29
N GLU A 43 -12.17 -0.30 -4.59
CA GLU A 43 -13.25 -0.12 -5.56
C GLU A 43 -14.42 -1.12 -5.40
N SER A 44 -14.22 -2.24 -4.69
CA SER A 44 -15.30 -3.21 -4.43
C SER A 44 -16.04 -3.00 -3.11
N VAL A 45 -15.70 -1.95 -2.35
CA VAL A 45 -16.24 -1.67 -1.02
C VAL A 45 -16.77 -0.25 -0.94
N ASN A 46 -17.75 0.00 -0.08
CA ASN A 46 -18.15 1.37 0.25
C ASN A 46 -16.93 2.19 0.72
N GLN A 47 -16.70 3.32 0.05
CA GLN A 47 -15.59 4.24 0.32
C GLN A 47 -15.63 4.89 1.71
N GLU A 48 -16.79 4.90 2.36
CA GLU A 48 -16.94 5.39 3.74
C GLU A 48 -16.53 4.35 4.79
N ARG A 49 -16.49 3.05 4.43
CA ARG A 49 -16.16 1.99 5.37
C ARG A 49 -14.66 2.00 5.65
N PRO A 50 -14.19 2.22 6.89
CA PRO A 50 -12.76 2.30 7.17
C PRO A 50 -12.08 0.92 7.09
N LEU A 51 -10.80 0.91 6.72
CA LEU A 51 -9.93 -0.27 6.82
C LEU A 51 -9.64 -0.56 8.29
N ARG A 52 -9.96 -1.77 8.75
CA ARG A 52 -9.79 -2.21 10.15
C ARG A 52 -8.55 -3.06 10.35
N SER A 53 -8.25 -3.91 9.38
CA SER A 53 -7.03 -4.69 9.37
C SER A 53 -6.60 -5.01 7.94
N ILE A 54 -5.31 -5.20 7.78
CA ILE A 54 -4.70 -5.62 6.52
C ILE A 54 -3.56 -6.59 6.83
N SER A 55 -3.49 -7.66 6.06
CA SER A 55 -2.36 -8.58 6.03
C SER A 55 -1.80 -8.61 4.61
N ILE A 56 -0.48 -8.51 4.50
CA ILE A 56 0.23 -8.44 3.21
C ILE A 56 1.29 -9.53 3.22
N ASN A 57 1.29 -10.36 2.18
CA ASN A 57 2.29 -11.40 1.96
C ASN A 57 3.04 -11.10 0.67
N PHE A 58 4.36 -10.92 0.76
CA PHE A 58 5.25 -10.77 -0.38
C PHE A 58 5.80 -12.15 -0.78
N SER A 59 5.05 -12.87 -1.61
CA SER A 59 5.34 -14.25 -2.04
C SER A 59 6.34 -14.35 -3.19
N GLY A 60 6.74 -13.21 -3.77
CA GLY A 60 7.71 -13.15 -4.86
C GLY A 60 8.21 -11.74 -5.11
N GLN A 61 9.07 -11.61 -6.12
CA GLN A 61 9.63 -10.33 -6.53
C GLN A 61 8.65 -9.60 -7.45
N ALA A 62 8.15 -8.44 -7.03
CA ALA A 62 7.44 -7.51 -7.92
C ALA A 62 8.48 -6.68 -8.67
N PHE A 63 8.85 -7.08 -9.88
CA PHE A 63 9.88 -6.41 -10.68
C PHE A 63 9.40 -5.04 -11.15
N ALA A 64 10.28 -4.04 -11.04
CA ALA A 64 10.11 -2.75 -11.69
C ALA A 64 10.20 -2.90 -13.21
N ASP A 65 9.66 -1.90 -13.93
CA ASP A 65 9.65 -1.80 -15.39
C ASP A 65 9.04 -3.01 -16.12
N THR A 66 8.33 -3.87 -15.38
CA THR A 66 7.73 -5.10 -15.88
C THR A 66 6.21 -5.08 -15.65
N PRO A 67 5.38 -5.34 -16.68
CA PRO A 67 3.94 -5.34 -16.52
C PRO A 67 3.46 -6.37 -15.49
N PHE A 68 2.49 -5.99 -14.66
CA PHE A 68 1.76 -6.86 -13.74
C PHE A 68 0.25 -6.64 -13.87
N LYS A 69 -0.51 -7.56 -13.31
CA LYS A 69 -1.99 -7.50 -13.26
C LYS A 69 -2.47 -7.53 -11.82
N LEU A 70 -3.52 -6.78 -11.55
CA LEU A 70 -4.20 -6.76 -10.26
C LEU A 70 -5.51 -7.53 -10.35
N GLN A 71 -5.80 -8.32 -9.32
CA GLN A 71 -7.02 -9.09 -9.20
C GLN A 71 -7.53 -9.00 -7.77
N GLN A 72 -8.83 -9.11 -7.58
CA GLN A 72 -9.44 -9.15 -6.26
C GLN A 72 -10.59 -10.15 -6.19
N GLN A 73 -10.88 -10.61 -4.98
CA GLN A 73 -11.94 -11.54 -4.67
C GLN A 73 -12.58 -11.14 -3.34
N THR A 74 -13.86 -10.76 -3.38
CA THR A 74 -14.66 -10.57 -2.18
C THR A 74 -14.92 -11.93 -1.52
N LEU A 75 -14.44 -12.09 -0.29
CA LEU A 75 -14.68 -13.29 0.52
C LEU A 75 -15.99 -13.20 1.28
N SER A 76 -16.30 -12.02 1.83
CA SER A 76 -17.55 -11.73 2.52
C SER A 76 -17.91 -10.25 2.39
N ASN A 77 -19.20 -9.96 2.30
CA ASN A 77 -19.72 -8.58 2.30
C ASN A 77 -21.00 -8.52 3.12
N GLY A 78 -20.84 -8.46 4.44
CA GLY A 78 -21.94 -8.39 5.39
C GLY A 78 -22.37 -6.96 5.68
N LYS A 79 -23.39 -6.84 6.56
CA LYS A 79 -23.94 -5.55 6.99
C LYS A 79 -22.88 -4.60 7.54
N SER A 80 -21.97 -5.11 8.37
CA SER A 80 -20.99 -4.28 9.10
C SER A 80 -19.54 -4.54 8.73
N ILE A 81 -19.24 -5.64 8.03
CA ILE A 81 -17.87 -6.08 7.72
C ILE A 81 -17.80 -6.58 6.28
N SER A 82 -16.74 -6.22 5.56
CA SER A 82 -16.37 -6.79 4.26
C SER A 82 -14.94 -7.29 4.31
N GLN A 83 -14.70 -8.50 3.83
CA GLN A 83 -13.36 -9.08 3.72
C GLN A 83 -13.06 -9.39 2.25
N ILE A 84 -11.94 -8.89 1.76
CA ILE A 84 -11.55 -8.96 0.36
C ILE A 84 -10.08 -9.35 0.27
N ASN A 85 -9.81 -10.31 -0.60
CA ASN A 85 -8.45 -10.63 -1.03
C ASN A 85 -8.11 -9.86 -2.30
N GLY A 86 -6.88 -9.37 -2.39
CA GLY A 86 -6.34 -8.79 -3.62
C GLY A 86 -4.95 -9.34 -3.90
N GLN A 87 -4.57 -9.36 -5.18
CA GLN A 87 -3.34 -9.96 -5.67
C GLN A 87 -2.68 -9.05 -6.70
N LEU A 88 -1.35 -8.96 -6.62
CA LEU A 88 -0.51 -8.53 -7.73
C LEU A 88 0.15 -9.76 -8.32
N SER A 89 -0.10 -9.99 -9.60
CA SER A 89 0.42 -11.11 -10.37
C SER A 89 1.37 -10.60 -11.46
N GLN A 90 2.53 -11.22 -11.58
CA GLN A 90 3.55 -10.89 -12.58
C GLN A 90 4.22 -12.18 -13.05
N ASN A 91 4.45 -12.31 -14.36
CA ASN A 91 4.98 -13.54 -14.98
C ASN A 91 4.20 -14.79 -14.52
N ASP A 92 2.87 -14.70 -14.54
CA ASP A 92 1.93 -15.76 -14.15
C ASP A 92 2.10 -16.29 -12.71
N ARG A 93 2.68 -15.49 -11.82
CA ARG A 93 2.83 -15.80 -10.40
C ARG A 93 2.28 -14.68 -9.53
N ILE A 94 1.61 -15.04 -8.44
CA ILE A 94 1.23 -14.07 -7.41
C ILE A 94 2.50 -13.71 -6.62
N VAL A 95 2.88 -12.43 -6.68
CA VAL A 95 4.07 -11.90 -6.00
C VAL A 95 3.72 -11.02 -4.81
N THR A 96 2.48 -10.53 -4.73
CA THR A 96 1.94 -9.85 -3.55
C THR A 96 0.49 -10.27 -3.34
N GLN A 97 0.17 -10.73 -2.14
CA GLN A 97 -1.19 -11.05 -1.69
C GLN A 97 -1.58 -10.11 -0.56
N VAL A 98 -2.75 -9.49 -0.67
CA VAL A 98 -3.36 -8.65 0.36
C VAL A 98 -4.66 -9.28 0.83
N CYS A 99 -4.88 -9.31 2.14
CA CYS A 99 -6.18 -9.61 2.75
C CYS A 99 -6.59 -8.38 3.55
N ALA A 100 -7.68 -7.72 3.15
CA ALA A 100 -8.17 -6.50 3.76
C ALA A 100 -9.54 -6.72 4.40
N CYS A 101 -9.71 -6.21 5.61
CA CYS A 101 -10.96 -6.19 6.34
C CYS A 101 -11.43 -4.76 6.53
N PHE A 102 -12.61 -4.45 6.01
CA PHE A 102 -13.27 -3.17 6.15
C PHE A 102 -14.46 -3.33 7.09
N GLY A 103 -14.70 -2.37 7.98
CA GLY A 103 -15.83 -2.47 8.89
C GLY A 103 -16.32 -1.14 9.44
N ASP A 104 -17.63 -1.00 9.57
CA ASP A 104 -18.27 0.24 10.02
C ASP A 104 -17.83 0.59 11.45
N GLY A 105 -17.83 1.89 11.77
CA GLY A 105 -17.65 2.34 13.14
C GLY A 105 -18.80 1.89 14.01
N ARG A 106 -18.50 1.41 15.23
CA ARG A 106 -19.51 1.22 16.27
C ARG A 106 -19.14 2.08 17.46
N GLU A 107 -20.12 2.79 17.99
CA GLU A 107 -19.98 3.48 19.26
C GLU A 107 -19.53 2.49 20.35
N SER A 108 -18.53 2.91 21.13
CA SER A 108 -17.98 2.14 22.25
C SER A 108 -18.13 2.98 23.51
N SER A 109 -18.72 2.40 24.55
CA SER A 109 -18.76 3.00 25.88
C SER A 109 -17.40 2.93 26.60
N LEU A 110 -16.47 2.12 26.08
CA LEU A 110 -15.11 2.03 26.59
C LEU A 110 -14.17 2.89 25.76
N ASN A 111 -13.50 3.82 26.42
CA ASN A 111 -12.40 4.58 25.88
C ASN A 111 -11.14 4.30 26.72
N VAL A 112 -10.12 3.73 26.10
CA VAL A 112 -8.84 3.44 26.74
C VAL A 112 -7.83 4.47 26.24
N ASN A 113 -7.49 5.41 27.11
CA ASN A 113 -6.47 6.41 26.80
C ASN A 113 -5.08 5.78 26.94
N SER A 114 -4.23 5.95 25.93
CA SER A 114 -2.79 5.71 26.04
C SER A 114 -2.06 7.06 26.13
N PRO A 115 -0.93 7.13 26.86
CA PRO A 115 -0.12 8.34 26.87
C PRO A 115 0.22 8.75 25.44
N ALA A 116 -0.06 10.01 25.08
CA ALA A 116 0.38 10.54 23.81
C ALA A 116 1.90 10.65 23.83
N ILE A 117 2.54 10.22 22.74
CA ILE A 117 3.95 10.51 22.49
C ILE A 117 3.97 11.83 21.73
N GLU A 118 4.68 12.83 22.25
CA GLU A 118 4.98 14.04 21.51
C GLU A 118 5.94 13.68 20.38
N LEU A 119 5.48 13.85 19.14
CA LEU A 119 6.32 13.69 17.96
C LEU A 119 7.14 14.98 17.77
N PRO A 120 8.38 14.88 17.26
CA PRO A 120 9.17 16.07 16.94
C PRO A 120 8.45 16.97 15.92
N THR A 121 8.71 18.27 16.00
CA THR A 121 8.25 19.22 14.98
C THR A 121 8.92 18.90 13.64
N LEU A 122 8.11 18.78 12.59
CA LEU A 122 8.62 18.56 11.24
C LEU A 122 9.51 19.73 10.81
N GLY A 123 10.69 19.44 10.26
CA GLY A 123 11.67 20.41 9.79
C GLY A 123 12.80 20.73 10.76
N GLU A 124 12.73 20.26 12.01
CA GLU A 124 13.74 20.55 13.04
C GLU A 124 14.87 19.52 13.10
N ASN A 125 14.70 18.36 12.47
CA ASN A 125 15.63 17.24 12.54
C ASN A 125 16.44 17.02 11.27
N GLN A 126 17.46 16.15 11.36
CA GLN A 126 18.26 15.81 10.19
C GLN A 126 17.42 15.04 9.17
N ARG A 127 17.45 15.53 7.93
CA ARG A 127 16.78 14.88 6.80
C ARG A 127 17.63 13.75 6.23
N LEU A 128 17.01 12.60 5.97
CA LEU A 128 17.60 11.56 5.13
C LEU A 128 17.29 11.88 3.66
N GLY A 129 18.26 12.49 2.98
CA GLY A 129 18.17 12.75 1.54
C GLY A 129 18.40 11.50 0.70
N TYR A 130 17.84 11.48 -0.51
CA TYR A 130 18.17 10.47 -1.52
C TYR A 130 19.62 10.63 -2.00
N MET A 131 20.36 9.53 -1.98
CA MET A 131 21.72 9.43 -2.49
C MET A 131 21.82 8.23 -3.43
N LYS A 132 21.93 8.52 -4.73
CA LYS A 132 22.00 7.49 -5.78
C LYS A 132 23.11 6.47 -5.49
N GLY A 133 22.76 5.18 -5.57
CA GLY A 133 23.68 4.07 -5.32
C GLY A 133 23.91 3.73 -3.85
N LEU A 134 23.43 4.56 -2.90
CA LEU A 134 23.53 4.32 -1.46
C LEU A 134 22.16 4.05 -0.83
N THR A 135 21.17 4.90 -1.14
CA THR A 135 19.79 4.72 -0.67
C THR A 135 18.95 3.99 -1.72
N PRO A 136 17.91 3.22 -1.32
CA PRO A 136 16.91 2.72 -2.26
C PRO A 136 16.28 3.83 -3.10
N GLU A 137 15.89 3.51 -4.33
CA GLU A 137 15.31 4.49 -5.25
C GLU A 137 14.02 5.11 -4.71
N PHE A 138 13.16 4.33 -4.05
CA PHE A 138 11.90 4.83 -3.53
C PHE A 138 12.05 6.01 -2.55
N VAL A 139 13.22 6.16 -1.90
CA VAL A 139 13.49 7.24 -0.93
C VAL A 139 13.29 8.62 -1.55
N GLN A 140 13.51 8.78 -2.86
CA GLN A 140 13.29 10.06 -3.54
C GLN A 140 11.83 10.54 -3.53
N HIS A 141 10.88 9.66 -3.20
CA HIS A 141 9.45 9.97 -3.14
C HIS A 141 8.94 10.24 -1.72
N PHE A 142 9.82 10.25 -0.73
CA PHE A 142 9.48 10.46 0.68
C PHE A 142 10.37 11.53 1.30
N GLU A 143 9.81 12.28 2.23
CA GLU A 143 10.58 13.12 3.14
C GLU A 143 10.75 12.36 4.46
N PHE A 144 12.00 12.05 4.80
CA PHE A 144 12.36 11.36 6.03
C PHE A 144 13.15 12.31 6.93
N GLU A 145 12.75 12.36 8.19
CA GLU A 145 13.48 13.03 9.27
C GLU A 145 13.75 12.03 10.39
N TYR A 146 14.96 12.07 10.95
CA TYR A 146 15.35 11.23 12.08
C TYR A 146 16.00 12.08 13.17
N THR A 147 15.68 11.74 14.41
CA THR A 147 16.24 12.28 15.65
C THR A 147 17.45 11.47 16.10
#